data_AF-A0A946ZV57-F1
#
_entry.id   AF-A0A946ZV57-F1
#
_cell.length_a   1.000
_cell.length_b   1.000
_cell.length_c   1.000
_cell.angle_alpha   90.00
_cell.angle_beta   90.00
_cell.angle_gamma   90.00
#
_symmetry.space_group_name_H-M   'P 1'
#
loop_
_entity.id
_entity.type
_entity.pdbx_description
1 polymer ?
#
loop_
_entity_poly.entity_id
_entity_poly.type
_entity_poly.pdbx_seq_one_letter_code
_entity_poly.pdbx_strand_id
1 'polypeptide(L)'
;MKYLKLLLLLIIICGCNEEKAITTSNITSSLYDSYENYKEVQLDKRRIKHEDIQALISEHQNDSGVTISKVGESIEGRDLNLISIGQGPTNVFLWSQMHGNEPTATQAIFDILNFFKSDDFTEEKSEILNSLTLHFLPMLNPDGAEVFKRENKLGIDINRDALRLQSPEGQTLKRVRDSLDADFGFNLHDQSTYYNAERTDKPATISYLAPAYNYEKDINEGRGNAMKIIVFMNNIIQTYAPGQVGRYNDDFEPRAFGDNIQKWGTSTILIESGGYSSDREKQEIRKLNYVSILSAIYTIAKGNFMDISLEEYEKIPQNDRKLFDLKIVEVTYELLGKPYILDIGINQLEVDLEGNRDFWFSSRVIDQGDLSTYYGYTTFDASEYNLVPGEVYPEVFNEMSDLEENTVDMKELLKEGYTYIRVKNIPEDALFSPYPIHILSEKYELPDFALEAGKNPTFLLQKDGDYKFAVINGFLINLAEGAPEFSEQWGRKNAMIYR
;
A
#
# COMPACT_ATOMS: atom_id res chain seq x y z
N MET A 1 -37.06 -26.02 73.25
CA MET A 1 -37.31 -25.81 71.80
C MET A 1 -35.97 -25.44 71.17
N LYS A 2 -35.30 -26.43 70.55
CA LYS A 2 -35.11 -26.57 69.09
C LYS A 2 -34.12 -25.50 68.57
N TYR A 3 -32.88 -25.75 68.12
CA TYR A 3 -32.15 -26.92 67.61
C TYR A 3 -30.64 -26.71 67.88
N LEU A 4 -29.86 -27.78 68.13
CA LEU A 4 -28.41 -27.71 68.31
C LEU A 4 -27.67 -28.59 67.28
N LYS A 5 -26.86 -27.90 66.46
CA LYS A 5 -25.62 -28.28 65.76
C LYS A 5 -25.61 -29.55 64.90
N LEU A 6 -25.60 -29.33 63.58
CA LEU A 6 -25.06 -30.26 62.59
C LEU A 6 -23.67 -29.76 62.18
N LEU A 7 -22.64 -30.57 62.41
CA LEU A 7 -21.30 -30.42 61.86
C LEU A 7 -21.19 -31.48 60.76
N LEU A 8 -21.03 -31.08 59.49
CA LEU A 8 -20.64 -31.99 58.43
C LEU A 8 -19.48 -31.38 57.64
N LEU A 9 -18.32 -32.00 57.83
CA LEU A 9 -17.11 -31.83 57.05
C LEU A 9 -17.29 -32.67 55.78
N LEU A 10 -17.38 -32.05 54.60
CA LEU A 10 -17.32 -32.77 53.32
C LEU A 10 -16.01 -32.42 52.62
N ILE A 11 -15.13 -33.43 52.57
CA ILE A 11 -13.89 -33.44 51.79
C ILE A 11 -14.28 -33.57 50.32
N ILE A 12 -14.00 -32.56 49.51
CA ILE A 12 -14.11 -32.63 48.05
C ILE A 12 -12.77 -33.10 47.51
N ILE A 13 -12.81 -34.27 46.85
CA ILE A 13 -11.70 -34.86 46.13
C ILE A 13 -11.49 -34.07 44.84
N CYS A 14 -10.32 -33.44 44.69
CA CYS A 14 -9.85 -32.90 43.41
C CYS A 14 -9.68 -34.03 42.39
N GLY A 15 -10.54 -34.06 41.38
CA GLY A 15 -10.21 -34.69 40.11
C GLY A 15 -9.50 -33.68 39.23
N CYS A 16 -8.19 -33.84 39.05
CA CYS A 16 -7.46 -33.15 37.98
C CYS A 16 -7.91 -33.75 36.65
N ASN A 17 -8.73 -33.02 35.90
CA ASN A 17 -8.75 -33.14 34.45
C ASN A 17 -7.71 -32.14 33.92
N GLU A 18 -6.50 -32.64 33.66
CA GLU A 18 -5.60 -31.97 32.73
C GLU A 18 -6.24 -32.07 31.34
N GLU A 19 -6.96 -31.03 30.93
CA GLU A 19 -7.10 -30.75 29.51
C GLU A 19 -5.68 -30.55 28.96
N LYS A 20 -5.18 -31.56 28.26
CA LYS A 20 -4.04 -31.37 27.36
C LYS A 20 -4.47 -30.35 26.31
N ALA A 21 -4.16 -29.09 26.58
CA ALA A 21 -4.07 -28.08 25.55
C ALA A 21 -3.01 -28.58 24.55
N ILE A 22 -3.47 -29.11 23.42
CA ILE A 22 -2.64 -29.27 22.25
C ILE A 22 -2.32 -27.85 21.79
N THR A 23 -1.20 -27.31 22.25
CA THR A 23 -0.59 -26.12 21.67
C THR A 23 -0.02 -26.52 20.31
N THR A 24 -0.88 -26.64 19.30
CA THR A 24 -0.45 -26.40 17.92
C THR A 24 -0.12 -24.91 17.86
N SER A 25 1.16 -24.56 17.95
CA SER A 25 1.59 -23.24 17.48
C SER A 25 1.21 -23.18 16.01
N ASN A 26 0.14 -22.47 15.69
CA ASN A 26 -0.29 -22.36 14.31
C ASN A 26 0.77 -21.50 13.60
N ILE A 27 1.56 -22.09 12.70
CA ILE A 27 2.62 -21.41 11.94
C ILE A 27 2.14 -20.04 11.42
N THR A 28 0.89 -19.97 10.97
CA THR A 28 0.27 -18.73 10.47
C THR A 28 0.26 -17.58 11.47
N SER A 29 0.12 -17.85 12.77
CA SER A 29 0.22 -16.82 13.81
C SER A 29 1.67 -16.37 14.03
N SER A 30 2.62 -17.30 13.95
CA SER A 30 4.04 -17.00 14.15
C SER A 30 4.63 -16.16 13.02
N LEU A 31 4.13 -16.30 11.77
CA LEU A 31 4.65 -15.59 10.60
C LEU A 31 4.74 -14.06 10.81
N TYR A 32 3.72 -13.45 11.39
CA TYR A 32 3.71 -12.00 11.63
C TYR A 32 4.72 -11.59 12.71
N ASP A 33 4.82 -12.37 13.78
CA ASP A 33 5.68 -12.07 14.92
C ASP A 33 7.17 -12.28 14.61
N SER A 34 7.50 -13.26 13.77
CA SER A 34 8.87 -13.56 13.35
C SER A 34 9.33 -12.81 12.10
N TYR A 35 8.49 -11.98 11.49
CA TYR A 35 8.76 -11.34 10.18
C TYR A 35 10.13 -10.66 10.08
N GLU A 36 10.53 -9.92 11.13
CA GLU A 36 11.79 -9.17 11.13
C GLU A 36 13.03 -10.06 10.95
N ASN A 37 12.94 -11.37 11.23
CA ASN A 37 14.03 -12.31 11.00
C ASN A 37 14.25 -12.62 9.51
N TYR A 38 13.25 -12.38 8.66
CA TYR A 38 13.25 -12.75 7.25
C TYR A 38 13.19 -11.55 6.31
N LYS A 39 12.93 -10.35 6.83
CA LYS A 39 12.86 -9.12 6.06
C LYS A 39 14.16 -8.87 5.30
N GLU A 40 14.06 -8.73 3.98
CA GLU A 40 15.19 -8.28 3.15
C GLU A 40 15.45 -6.79 3.37
N VAL A 41 16.58 -6.49 4.01
CA VAL A 41 16.96 -5.14 4.47
C VAL A 41 17.40 -4.22 3.34
N GLN A 42 17.83 -4.76 2.19
CA GLN A 42 18.22 -3.97 1.02
C GLN A 42 17.02 -3.33 0.30
N LEU A 43 15.78 -3.80 0.57
CA LEU A 43 14.55 -3.32 -0.05
C LEU A 43 13.75 -2.41 0.90
N ASP A 44 14.37 -1.36 1.46
CA ASP A 44 13.75 -0.48 2.45
C ASP A 44 12.83 0.61 1.86
N LYS A 45 12.79 0.73 0.53
CA LYS A 45 11.96 1.68 -0.23
C LYS A 45 11.14 0.97 -1.29
N ARG A 46 9.97 1.51 -1.62
CA ARG A 46 9.08 0.90 -2.63
C ARG A 46 9.60 1.06 -4.06
N ARG A 47 10.33 2.13 -4.38
CA ARG A 47 10.82 2.41 -5.75
C ARG A 47 12.07 1.58 -6.07
N ILE A 48 11.87 0.27 -6.20
CA ILE A 48 12.90 -0.73 -6.53
C ILE A 48 13.09 -0.82 -8.04
N LYS A 49 14.33 -1.07 -8.44
CA LYS A 49 14.76 -1.22 -9.83
C LYS A 49 15.10 -2.66 -10.16
N HIS A 50 15.29 -2.94 -11.45
CA HIS A 50 15.66 -4.28 -11.90
C HIS A 50 17.00 -4.71 -11.30
N GLU A 51 17.98 -3.81 -11.24
CA GLU A 51 19.30 -4.08 -10.66
C GLU A 51 19.23 -4.50 -9.19
N ASP A 52 18.34 -3.89 -8.40
CA ASP A 52 18.19 -4.14 -6.97
C ASP A 52 17.77 -5.61 -6.74
N ILE A 53 16.86 -6.12 -7.55
CA ILE A 53 16.39 -7.51 -7.43
C ILE A 53 17.33 -8.52 -8.10
N GLN A 54 18.12 -8.13 -9.12
CA GLN A 54 19.07 -9.05 -9.74
C GLN A 54 20.20 -9.44 -8.78
N ALA A 55 20.63 -8.51 -7.93
CA ALA A 55 21.58 -8.80 -6.86
C ALA A 55 21.04 -9.91 -5.93
N LEU A 56 19.81 -9.75 -5.45
CA LEU A 56 19.16 -10.71 -4.56
C LEU A 56 18.89 -12.06 -5.23
N ILE A 57 18.47 -12.08 -6.49
CA ILE A 57 18.33 -13.31 -7.29
C ILE A 57 19.65 -14.06 -7.35
N SER A 58 20.76 -13.34 -7.57
CA SER A 58 22.10 -13.95 -7.64
C SER A 58 22.54 -14.54 -6.29
N GLU A 59 22.17 -13.90 -5.18
CA GLU A 59 22.45 -14.41 -3.82
C GLU A 59 21.72 -15.74 -3.55
N HIS A 60 20.46 -15.86 -3.98
CA HIS A 60 19.67 -17.09 -3.82
C HIS A 60 20.08 -18.22 -4.77
N GLN A 61 20.93 -17.97 -5.77
CA GLN A 61 21.34 -19.00 -6.74
C GLN A 61 22.05 -20.21 -6.10
N ASN A 62 22.69 -20.01 -4.94
CA ASN A 62 23.42 -21.06 -4.24
C ASN A 62 22.61 -21.70 -3.09
N ASP A 63 21.37 -21.26 -2.87
CA ASP A 63 20.54 -21.80 -1.80
C ASP A 63 20.05 -23.21 -2.16
N SER A 64 20.05 -24.11 -1.16
CA SER A 64 19.72 -25.51 -1.40
C SER A 64 18.27 -25.68 -1.85
N GLY A 65 18.06 -26.42 -2.94
CA GLY A 65 16.73 -26.67 -3.49
C GLY A 65 16.13 -25.51 -4.30
N VAL A 66 16.86 -24.40 -4.47
CA VAL A 66 16.45 -23.28 -5.33
C VAL A 66 16.96 -23.49 -6.76
N THR A 67 16.08 -23.31 -7.74
CA THR A 67 16.43 -23.28 -9.17
C THR A 67 16.05 -21.93 -9.76
N ILE A 68 16.99 -21.29 -10.44
CA ILE A 68 16.77 -19.99 -11.09
C ILE A 68 16.95 -20.16 -12.60
N SER A 69 15.99 -19.70 -13.37
CA SER A 69 16.03 -19.76 -14.83
C SER A 69 15.60 -18.43 -15.45
N LYS A 70 16.37 -17.95 -16.43
CA LYS A 70 15.94 -16.86 -17.29
C LYS A 70 14.85 -17.37 -18.24
N VAL A 71 13.63 -16.87 -18.08
CA VAL A 71 12.44 -17.32 -18.82
C VAL A 71 12.02 -16.35 -19.92
N GLY A 72 12.60 -15.16 -19.97
CA GLY A 72 12.35 -14.17 -21.00
C GLY A 72 13.19 -12.92 -20.83
N GLU A 73 12.89 -11.93 -21.67
CA GLU A 73 13.46 -10.58 -21.62
C GLU A 73 12.33 -9.58 -21.84
N SER A 74 12.47 -8.42 -21.22
CA SER A 74 11.66 -7.23 -21.52
C SER A 74 12.06 -6.60 -22.86
N ILE A 75 11.37 -5.53 -23.25
CA ILE A 75 11.63 -4.81 -24.51
C ILE A 75 13.03 -4.20 -24.55
N GLU A 76 13.52 -3.67 -23.43
CA GLU A 76 14.89 -3.13 -23.35
C GLU A 76 15.94 -4.21 -23.04
N GLY A 77 15.57 -5.50 -23.07
CA GLY A 77 16.51 -6.62 -22.91
C GLY A 77 16.84 -6.96 -21.46
N ARG A 78 16.07 -6.48 -20.47
CA ARG A 78 16.25 -6.86 -19.06
C ARG A 78 15.67 -8.25 -18.80
N ASP A 79 16.42 -9.07 -18.08
CA ASP A 79 16.10 -10.47 -17.81
C ASP A 79 14.84 -10.64 -16.95
N LEU A 80 13.99 -11.58 -17.35
CA LEU A 80 12.86 -12.08 -16.56
C LEU A 80 13.26 -13.45 -15.99
N ASN A 81 13.38 -13.54 -14.66
CA ASN A 81 13.87 -14.74 -13.98
C ASN A 81 12.75 -15.43 -13.20
N LEU A 82 12.64 -16.76 -13.37
CA LEU A 82 11.77 -17.63 -12.59
C LEU A 82 12.60 -18.33 -11.52
N ILE A 83 12.22 -18.15 -10.26
CA ILE A 83 12.84 -18.79 -9.09
C ILE A 83 11.91 -19.90 -8.64
N SER A 84 12.40 -21.13 -8.50
CA SER A 84 11.60 -22.28 -8.12
C SER A 84 12.18 -22.97 -6.89
N ILE A 85 11.33 -23.40 -5.96
CA ILE A 85 11.72 -24.16 -4.76
C ILE A 85 10.65 -25.22 -4.44
N GLY A 86 11.09 -26.37 -3.94
CA GLY A 86 10.23 -27.50 -3.62
C GLY A 86 10.25 -28.57 -4.70
N GLN A 87 9.60 -29.68 -4.38
CA GLN A 87 9.58 -30.90 -5.20
C GLN A 87 8.21 -31.59 -5.20
N GLY A 88 7.21 -30.94 -4.60
CA GLY A 88 5.86 -31.49 -4.50
C GLY A 88 5.09 -31.43 -5.82
N PRO A 89 4.06 -32.27 -5.97
CA PRO A 89 3.34 -32.42 -7.23
C PRO A 89 2.44 -31.24 -7.59
N THR A 90 2.09 -30.38 -6.62
CA THR A 90 1.20 -29.24 -6.84
C THR A 90 2.01 -28.00 -7.21
N ASN A 91 1.77 -27.43 -8.38
CA ASN A 91 2.49 -26.25 -8.86
C ASN A 91 1.77 -24.97 -8.45
N VAL A 92 2.48 -24.08 -7.73
CA VAL A 92 1.97 -22.77 -7.32
C VAL A 92 2.80 -21.70 -7.99
N PHE A 93 2.17 -20.91 -8.86
CA PHE A 93 2.83 -19.85 -9.62
C PHE A 93 2.47 -18.46 -9.09
N LEU A 94 3.48 -17.69 -8.67
CA LEU A 94 3.33 -16.34 -8.17
C LEU A 94 4.07 -15.39 -9.11
N TRP A 95 3.38 -14.36 -9.62
CA TRP A 95 4.01 -13.32 -10.42
C TRP A 95 3.69 -11.95 -9.85
N SER A 96 4.67 -11.07 -9.89
CA SER A 96 4.57 -9.71 -9.33
C SER A 96 5.06 -8.66 -10.32
N GLN A 97 4.66 -7.42 -10.06
CA GLN A 97 5.12 -6.22 -10.75
C GLN A 97 4.99 -6.32 -12.28
N MET A 98 3.84 -6.84 -12.73
CA MET A 98 3.44 -6.71 -14.14
C MET A 98 3.10 -5.26 -14.51
N HIS A 99 2.74 -4.47 -13.51
CA HIS A 99 2.81 -3.03 -13.56
C HIS A 99 4.08 -2.59 -12.83
N GLY A 100 4.91 -1.77 -13.49
CA GLY A 100 6.23 -1.43 -12.97
C GLY A 100 6.20 -0.61 -11.68
N ASN A 101 5.11 0.12 -11.42
CA ASN A 101 4.88 0.94 -10.23
C ASN A 101 4.21 0.20 -9.07
N GLU A 102 4.15 -1.14 -9.11
CA GLU A 102 3.47 -1.98 -8.09
C GLU A 102 4.46 -2.98 -7.44
N PRO A 103 5.41 -2.49 -6.62
CA PRO A 103 6.59 -3.23 -6.15
C PRO A 103 6.37 -4.00 -4.84
N THR A 104 5.24 -3.84 -4.16
CA THR A 104 5.09 -4.26 -2.74
C THR A 104 5.26 -5.76 -2.57
N ALA A 105 4.58 -6.53 -3.41
CA ALA A 105 4.65 -7.99 -3.34
C ALA A 105 5.98 -8.55 -3.87
N THR A 106 6.68 -7.82 -4.75
CA THR A 106 8.04 -8.19 -5.17
C THR A 106 8.99 -8.18 -3.99
N GLN A 107 8.90 -7.17 -3.12
CA GLN A 107 9.69 -7.14 -1.88
C GLN A 107 9.31 -8.29 -0.95
N ALA A 108 8.01 -8.59 -0.80
CA ALA A 108 7.53 -9.70 0.02
C ALA A 108 8.00 -11.08 -0.51
N ILE A 109 8.17 -11.27 -1.83
CA ILE A 109 8.72 -12.50 -2.40
C ILE A 109 10.14 -12.76 -1.85
N PHE A 110 10.99 -11.74 -1.75
CA PHE A 110 12.33 -11.91 -1.19
C PHE A 110 12.29 -12.21 0.32
N ASP A 111 11.33 -11.65 1.06
CA ASP A 111 11.12 -12.04 2.47
C ASP A 111 10.71 -13.52 2.60
N ILE A 112 9.88 -14.01 1.67
CA ILE A 112 9.46 -15.42 1.61
C ILE A 112 10.65 -16.33 1.26
N LEU A 113 11.50 -15.93 0.32
CA LEU A 113 12.72 -16.68 0.00
C LEU A 113 13.67 -16.76 1.20
N ASN A 114 13.84 -15.66 1.92
CA ASN A 114 14.61 -15.63 3.18
C ASN A 114 14.01 -16.52 4.27
N PHE A 115 12.69 -16.58 4.38
CA PHE A 115 12.00 -17.53 5.27
C PHE A 115 12.32 -18.99 4.91
N PHE A 116 12.27 -19.34 3.62
CA PHE A 116 12.62 -20.69 3.18
C PHE A 116 14.10 -21.03 3.36
N LYS A 117 14.99 -20.04 3.23
CA LYS A 117 16.44 -20.18 3.46
C LYS A 117 16.82 -20.39 4.93
N SER A 118 16.05 -19.84 5.87
CA SER A 118 16.36 -19.93 7.31
C SER A 118 16.34 -21.36 7.85
N ASP A 119 16.85 -21.57 9.07
CA ASP A 119 16.77 -22.87 9.76
C ASP A 119 15.46 -23.05 10.56
N ASP A 120 14.64 -22.01 10.68
CA ASP A 120 13.40 -22.03 11.46
C ASP A 120 12.28 -22.83 10.77
N PHE A 121 11.27 -23.28 11.52
CA PHE A 121 10.07 -23.99 10.99
C PHE A 121 10.40 -25.18 10.06
N THR A 122 11.47 -25.93 10.38
CA THR A 122 12.00 -26.97 9.48
C THR A 122 10.94 -28.02 9.09
N GLU A 123 10.10 -28.44 10.04
CA GLU A 123 9.06 -29.46 9.81
C GLU A 123 7.97 -28.92 8.86
N GLU A 124 7.45 -27.73 9.13
CA GLU A 124 6.40 -27.11 8.32
C GLU A 124 6.90 -26.76 6.92
N LYS A 125 8.12 -26.22 6.79
CA LYS A 125 8.72 -25.93 5.47
C LYS A 125 8.97 -27.20 4.68
N SER A 126 9.42 -28.28 5.34
CA SER A 126 9.59 -29.58 4.68
C SER A 126 8.24 -30.12 4.17
N GLU A 127 7.18 -30.02 4.97
CA GLU A 127 5.85 -30.45 4.55
C GLU A 127 5.32 -29.63 3.38
N ILE A 128 5.49 -28.30 3.41
CA ILE A 128 5.14 -27.39 2.31
C ILE A 128 5.89 -27.79 1.03
N LEU A 129 7.22 -27.89 1.09
CA LEU A 129 8.07 -28.13 -0.08
C LEU A 129 7.99 -29.57 -0.62
N ASN A 130 7.51 -30.53 0.18
CA ASN A 130 7.18 -31.89 -0.29
C ASN A 130 5.79 -31.98 -0.94
N SER A 131 4.90 -31.05 -0.61
CA SER A 131 3.53 -31.02 -1.15
C SER A 131 3.42 -30.12 -2.37
N LEU A 132 4.21 -29.04 -2.40
CA LEU A 132 4.18 -27.99 -3.41
C LEU A 132 5.53 -27.84 -4.12
N THR A 133 5.48 -27.39 -5.37
CA THR A 133 6.58 -26.70 -6.05
C THR A 133 6.16 -25.25 -6.26
N LEU A 134 6.90 -24.32 -5.66
CA LEU A 134 6.62 -22.90 -5.70
C LEU A 134 7.45 -22.25 -6.81
N HIS A 135 6.82 -21.43 -7.64
CA HIS A 135 7.46 -20.72 -8.74
C HIS A 135 7.20 -19.21 -8.62
N PHE A 136 8.26 -18.42 -8.49
CA PHE A 136 8.19 -16.97 -8.33
C PHE A 136 8.76 -16.27 -9.57
N LEU A 137 7.96 -15.40 -10.18
CA LEU A 137 8.38 -14.44 -11.20
C LEU A 137 8.32 -13.03 -10.57
N PRO A 138 9.38 -12.59 -9.87
CA PRO A 138 9.32 -11.43 -8.97
C PRO A 138 9.11 -10.09 -9.68
N MET A 139 9.52 -9.94 -10.93
CA MET A 139 9.33 -8.69 -11.68
C MET A 139 9.09 -8.99 -13.14
N LEU A 140 7.83 -8.87 -13.56
CA LEU A 140 7.44 -9.13 -14.95
C LEU A 140 7.70 -7.93 -15.87
N ASN A 141 7.56 -6.70 -15.36
CA ASN A 141 7.74 -5.46 -16.13
C ASN A 141 8.92 -4.61 -15.60
N PRO A 142 10.17 -5.04 -15.82
CA PRO A 142 11.33 -4.30 -15.36
C PRO A 142 11.49 -2.95 -16.07
N ASP A 143 11.04 -2.82 -17.32
CA ASP A 143 11.11 -1.55 -18.07
C ASP A 143 10.20 -0.48 -17.46
N GLY A 144 9.00 -0.86 -17.02
CA GLY A 144 8.11 0.02 -16.27
C GLY A 144 8.66 0.35 -14.89
N ALA A 145 9.30 -0.62 -14.22
CA ALA A 145 9.88 -0.45 -12.89
C ALA A 145 10.98 0.62 -12.86
N GLU A 146 11.86 0.64 -13.85
CA GLU A 146 12.93 1.65 -13.99
C GLU A 146 12.44 3.10 -13.99
N VAL A 147 11.20 3.30 -14.43
CA VAL A 147 10.56 4.61 -14.53
C VAL A 147 9.32 4.75 -13.65
N PHE A 148 9.11 3.82 -12.71
CA PHE A 148 7.98 3.76 -11.80
C PHE A 148 6.62 3.99 -12.50
N LYS A 149 6.40 3.30 -13.63
CA LYS A 149 5.15 3.38 -14.42
C LYS A 149 4.42 2.05 -14.48
N ARG A 150 3.11 2.15 -14.67
CA ARG A 150 2.23 1.00 -14.83
C ARG A 150 2.54 0.22 -16.11
N GLU A 151 2.65 0.91 -17.23
CA GLU A 151 2.84 0.32 -18.53
C GLU A 151 4.30 -0.12 -18.78
N ASN A 152 4.52 -1.00 -19.75
CA ASN A 152 5.87 -1.36 -20.21
C ASN A 152 6.47 -0.26 -21.11
N LYS A 153 7.64 -0.54 -21.70
CA LYS A 153 8.34 0.42 -22.56
C LYS A 153 7.53 0.97 -23.74
N LEU A 154 6.60 0.18 -24.29
CA LEU A 154 5.73 0.59 -25.40
C LEU A 154 4.49 1.37 -24.95
N GLY A 155 4.29 1.55 -23.65
CA GLY A 155 3.04 2.11 -23.11
C GLY A 155 1.89 1.09 -23.12
N ILE A 156 2.20 -0.21 -23.16
CA ILE A 156 1.19 -1.27 -23.04
C ILE A 156 0.99 -1.58 -21.56
N ASP A 157 -0.26 -1.51 -21.09
CA ASP A 157 -0.68 -2.18 -19.87
C ASP A 157 -0.67 -3.69 -20.15
N ILE A 158 0.33 -4.41 -19.60
CA ILE A 158 0.49 -5.86 -19.80
C ILE A 158 -0.76 -6.60 -19.31
N ASN A 159 -1.41 -6.12 -18.25
CA ASN A 159 -2.67 -6.67 -17.74
C ASN A 159 -3.90 -6.27 -18.57
N ARG A 160 -3.69 -5.78 -19.80
CA ARG A 160 -4.72 -5.57 -20.83
C ARG A 160 -4.34 -6.19 -22.17
N ASP A 161 -3.39 -7.13 -22.17
CA ASP A 161 -2.79 -7.73 -23.37
C ASP A 161 -2.88 -9.28 -23.39
N ALA A 162 -3.65 -9.90 -22.49
CA ALA A 162 -3.71 -11.37 -22.39
C ALA A 162 -4.30 -12.09 -23.62
N LEU A 163 -5.10 -11.40 -24.44
CA LEU A 163 -5.70 -11.97 -25.65
C LEU A 163 -4.78 -11.94 -26.86
N ARG A 164 -3.97 -10.88 -27.00
CA ARG A 164 -3.15 -10.64 -28.19
C ARG A 164 -1.67 -10.91 -27.95
N LEU A 165 -1.22 -10.88 -26.69
CA LEU A 165 0.14 -11.14 -26.27
C LEU A 165 1.15 -10.35 -27.13
N GLN A 166 0.94 -9.03 -27.24
CA GLN A 166 1.82 -8.15 -28.02
C GLN A 166 3.12 -7.82 -27.28
N SER A 167 3.08 -7.76 -25.95
CA SER A 167 4.24 -7.51 -25.10
C SER A 167 5.08 -8.79 -24.92
N PRO A 168 6.43 -8.72 -25.01
CA PRO A 168 7.29 -9.88 -24.74
C PRO A 168 7.16 -10.35 -23.28
N GLU A 169 6.85 -9.43 -22.36
CA GLU A 169 6.54 -9.74 -20.97
C GLU A 169 5.26 -10.60 -20.89
N GLY A 170 4.17 -10.18 -21.54
CA GLY A 170 2.92 -10.95 -21.57
C GLY A 170 3.06 -12.31 -22.25
N GLN A 171 3.82 -12.41 -23.34
CA GLN A 171 4.17 -13.69 -23.98
C GLN A 171 4.94 -14.61 -23.03
N THR A 172 5.90 -14.06 -22.28
CA THR A 172 6.67 -14.80 -21.28
C THR A 172 5.77 -15.34 -20.18
N LEU A 173 4.91 -14.49 -19.59
CA LEU A 173 3.97 -14.91 -18.55
C LEU A 173 3.07 -16.05 -19.03
N LYS A 174 2.50 -15.94 -20.24
CA LYS A 174 1.68 -17.01 -20.83
C LYS A 174 2.45 -18.31 -20.97
N ARG A 175 3.65 -18.25 -21.56
CA ARG A 175 4.48 -19.43 -21.81
C ARG A 175 4.89 -20.12 -20.50
N VAL A 176 5.29 -19.35 -19.49
CA VAL A 176 5.66 -19.88 -18.17
C VAL A 176 4.45 -20.59 -17.56
N ARG A 177 3.31 -19.92 -17.46
CA ARG A 177 2.08 -20.51 -16.92
C ARG A 177 1.71 -21.82 -17.62
N ASP A 178 1.74 -21.85 -18.96
CA ASP A 178 1.40 -23.05 -19.73
C ASP A 178 2.43 -24.17 -19.51
N SER A 179 3.70 -23.84 -19.38
CA SER A 179 4.77 -24.83 -19.17
C SER A 179 4.70 -25.49 -17.79
N LEU A 180 4.23 -24.76 -16.79
CA LEU A 180 4.08 -25.24 -15.42
C LEU A 180 2.78 -26.03 -15.22
N ASP A 181 1.78 -25.82 -16.09
CA ASP A 181 0.40 -26.28 -15.89
C ASP A 181 -0.09 -25.99 -14.47
N ALA A 182 0.11 -24.73 -14.02
CA ALA A 182 0.01 -24.37 -12.61
C ALA A 182 -1.40 -24.60 -12.04
N ASP A 183 -1.48 -25.33 -10.92
CA ASP A 183 -2.72 -25.61 -10.18
C ASP A 183 -3.27 -24.33 -9.51
N PHE A 184 -2.37 -23.55 -8.92
CA PHE A 184 -2.67 -22.29 -8.22
C PHE A 184 -1.83 -21.13 -8.78
N GLY A 185 -2.43 -19.95 -8.81
CA GLY A 185 -1.82 -18.73 -9.33
C GLY A 185 -2.01 -17.55 -8.39
N PHE A 186 -0.98 -16.74 -8.17
CA PHE A 186 -1.05 -15.49 -7.42
C PHE A 186 -0.71 -14.32 -8.33
N ASN A 187 -1.72 -13.50 -8.60
CA ASN A 187 -1.60 -12.24 -9.32
C ASN A 187 -1.34 -11.11 -8.31
N LEU A 188 -0.10 -10.67 -8.20
CA LEU A 188 0.32 -9.77 -7.13
C LEU A 188 0.44 -8.33 -7.65
N HIS A 189 -0.33 -7.43 -7.05
CA HIS A 189 -0.53 -6.05 -7.49
C HIS A 189 -0.51 -5.04 -6.33
N ASP A 190 -0.47 -3.76 -6.70
CA ASP A 190 -0.77 -2.64 -5.82
C ASP A 190 -2.00 -1.90 -6.35
N GLN A 191 -2.78 -1.33 -5.43
CA GLN A 191 -3.88 -0.44 -5.75
C GLN A 191 -3.65 0.97 -5.18
N SER A 192 -4.53 1.89 -5.56
CA SER A 192 -4.53 3.25 -5.01
C SER A 192 -4.67 3.21 -3.48
N THR A 193 -3.90 4.04 -2.79
CA THR A 193 -4.02 4.26 -1.33
C THR A 193 -5.36 4.89 -0.94
N TYR A 194 -6.16 5.37 -1.90
CA TYR A 194 -7.46 6.01 -1.65
C TYR A 194 -8.64 5.04 -1.62
N TYR A 195 -8.39 3.74 -1.71
CA TYR A 195 -9.41 2.72 -1.47
C TYR A 195 -9.59 2.45 0.03
N ASN A 196 -10.84 2.34 0.46
CA ASN A 196 -11.25 1.93 1.80
C ASN A 196 -12.14 0.67 1.74
N ALA A 197 -12.20 -0.08 2.83
CA ALA A 197 -13.21 -1.12 2.97
C ALA A 197 -14.60 -0.45 3.04
N GLU A 198 -15.56 -0.94 2.24
CA GLU A 198 -16.86 -0.29 2.03
C GLU A 198 -17.51 0.11 3.37
N ARG A 199 -18.01 1.35 3.43
CA ARG A 199 -18.70 1.93 4.60
C ARG A 199 -17.87 2.07 5.87
N THR A 200 -16.54 2.02 5.74
CA THR A 200 -15.61 2.29 6.84
C THR A 200 -14.58 3.33 6.43
N ASP A 201 -14.00 4.00 7.42
CA ASP A 201 -12.85 4.90 7.27
C ASP A 201 -11.52 4.16 7.12
N LYS A 202 -11.54 2.83 7.18
CA LYS A 202 -10.36 1.99 7.16
C LYS A 202 -9.87 1.80 5.73
N PRO A 203 -8.59 2.04 5.43
CA PRO A 203 -8.06 1.79 4.11
C PRO A 203 -8.19 0.31 3.76
N ALA A 204 -8.42 0.01 2.48
CA ALA A 204 -8.33 -1.35 1.95
C ALA A 204 -6.85 -1.69 1.77
N THR A 205 -6.16 -1.91 2.89
CA THR A 205 -4.72 -2.17 2.94
C THR A 205 -4.34 -3.40 2.13
N ILE A 206 -5.12 -4.47 2.27
CA ILE A 206 -5.06 -5.64 1.41
C ILE A 206 -6.41 -5.80 0.74
N SER A 207 -6.44 -6.11 -0.54
CA SER A 207 -7.68 -6.58 -1.18
C SER A 207 -7.47 -7.88 -1.93
N TYR A 208 -8.50 -8.71 -1.89
CA TYR A 208 -8.47 -10.01 -2.54
C TYR A 208 -9.50 -10.08 -3.65
N LEU A 209 -9.20 -10.89 -4.67
CA LEU A 209 -10.16 -11.26 -5.70
C LEU A 209 -9.88 -12.67 -6.19
N ALA A 210 -10.95 -13.47 -6.32
CA ALA A 210 -10.94 -14.67 -7.15
C ALA A 210 -11.47 -14.26 -8.53
N PRO A 211 -10.61 -14.05 -9.54
CA PRO A 211 -11.00 -13.44 -10.81
C PRO A 211 -12.16 -14.19 -11.47
N ALA A 212 -13.04 -13.46 -12.14
CA ALA A 212 -14.06 -14.08 -12.97
C ALA A 212 -13.42 -14.71 -14.22
N TYR A 213 -14.01 -15.77 -14.76
CA TYR A 213 -13.57 -16.37 -16.04
C TYR A 213 -14.57 -16.15 -17.18
N ASN A 214 -15.71 -15.53 -16.88
CA ASN A 214 -16.77 -15.17 -17.81
C ASN A 214 -17.61 -13.98 -17.28
N TYR A 215 -18.44 -13.40 -18.14
CA TYR A 215 -19.28 -12.24 -17.81
C TYR A 215 -20.37 -12.56 -16.77
N GLU A 216 -20.84 -13.80 -16.74
CA GLU A 216 -21.84 -14.29 -15.80
C GLU A 216 -21.30 -14.44 -14.37
N LYS A 217 -19.97 -14.35 -14.20
CA LYS A 217 -19.29 -14.53 -12.92
C LYS A 217 -19.63 -15.88 -12.30
N ASP A 218 -19.64 -16.93 -13.13
CA ASP A 218 -19.86 -18.29 -12.66
C ASP A 218 -18.75 -18.74 -11.69
N ILE A 219 -19.05 -19.72 -10.84
CA ILE A 219 -18.11 -20.33 -9.91
C ILE A 219 -17.89 -21.78 -10.34
N ASN A 220 -16.73 -22.03 -10.95
CA ASN A 220 -16.23 -23.39 -11.16
C ASN A 220 -15.36 -23.83 -9.98
N GLU A 221 -14.85 -25.06 -10.03
CA GLU A 221 -13.98 -25.60 -8.97
C GLU A 221 -12.76 -24.71 -8.69
N GLY A 222 -12.04 -24.27 -9.73
CA GLY A 222 -10.85 -23.44 -9.57
C GLY A 222 -11.13 -22.07 -8.93
N ARG A 223 -12.19 -21.39 -9.35
CA ARG A 223 -12.58 -20.09 -8.76
C ARG A 223 -13.09 -20.27 -7.34
N GLY A 224 -13.83 -21.35 -7.08
CA GLY A 224 -14.26 -21.72 -5.73
C GLY A 224 -13.08 -22.01 -4.80
N ASN A 225 -12.04 -22.70 -5.27
CA ASN A 225 -10.83 -22.94 -4.49
C ASN A 225 -10.11 -21.62 -4.17
N ALA A 226 -9.97 -20.72 -5.13
CA ALA A 226 -9.43 -19.38 -4.90
C ALA A 226 -10.22 -18.60 -3.84
N MET A 227 -11.56 -18.61 -3.91
CA MET A 227 -12.43 -17.96 -2.92
C MET A 227 -12.21 -18.51 -1.50
N LYS A 228 -12.10 -19.84 -1.36
CA LYS A 228 -11.86 -20.49 -0.06
C LYS A 228 -10.50 -20.14 0.52
N ILE A 229 -9.45 -20.12 -0.31
CA ILE A 229 -8.11 -19.70 0.10
C ILE A 229 -8.13 -18.22 0.52
N ILE A 230 -8.84 -17.36 -0.20
CA ILE A 230 -9.02 -15.95 0.19
C ILE A 230 -9.68 -15.82 1.56
N VAL A 231 -10.71 -16.62 1.85
CA VAL A 231 -11.34 -16.62 3.18
C VAL A 231 -10.32 -17.00 4.27
N PHE A 232 -9.49 -18.02 4.02
CA PHE A 232 -8.43 -18.41 4.94
C PHE A 232 -7.44 -17.26 5.20
N MET A 233 -6.95 -16.62 4.13
CA MET A 233 -6.04 -15.46 4.24
C MET A 233 -6.70 -14.30 4.97
N ASN A 234 -7.93 -13.93 4.61
CA ASN A 234 -8.67 -12.86 5.26
C ASN A 234 -8.80 -13.09 6.76
N ASN A 235 -9.17 -14.30 7.20
CA ASN A 235 -9.29 -14.60 8.63
C ASN A 235 -7.99 -14.34 9.41
N ILE A 236 -6.84 -14.61 8.78
CA ILE A 236 -5.53 -14.35 9.38
C ILE A 236 -5.21 -12.86 9.37
N ILE A 237 -5.35 -12.19 8.22
CA ILE A 237 -5.03 -10.75 8.09
C ILE A 237 -5.94 -9.89 8.97
N GLN A 238 -7.19 -10.28 9.23
CA GLN A 238 -8.06 -9.56 10.17
C GLN A 238 -7.51 -9.50 11.60
N THR A 239 -6.58 -10.39 11.98
CA THR A 239 -5.90 -10.35 13.29
C THR A 239 -4.90 -9.19 13.38
N TYR A 240 -4.31 -8.79 12.25
CA TYR A 240 -3.22 -7.81 12.18
C TYR A 240 -3.66 -6.48 11.57
N ALA A 241 -4.62 -6.52 10.64
CA ALA A 241 -5.21 -5.37 9.96
C ALA A 241 -6.75 -5.42 10.02
N PRO A 242 -7.36 -5.36 11.22
CA PRO A 242 -8.79 -5.56 11.41
C PRO A 242 -9.62 -4.50 10.67
N GLY A 243 -10.51 -4.96 9.79
CA GLY A 243 -11.37 -4.13 8.93
C GLY A 243 -10.65 -3.44 7.78
N GLN A 244 -9.38 -3.76 7.52
CA GLN A 244 -8.57 -3.20 6.43
C GLN A 244 -8.40 -4.18 5.25
N VAL A 245 -9.24 -5.22 5.20
CA VAL A 245 -9.31 -6.16 4.08
C VAL A 245 -10.57 -5.89 3.28
N GLY A 246 -10.42 -5.77 1.97
CA GLY A 246 -11.55 -5.63 1.04
C GLY A 246 -11.53 -6.65 -0.09
N ARG A 247 -12.62 -6.69 -0.85
CA ARG A 247 -12.76 -7.47 -2.08
C ARG A 247 -12.70 -6.53 -3.28
N TYR A 248 -11.76 -6.78 -4.18
CA TYR A 248 -11.64 -6.01 -5.41
C TYR A 248 -12.82 -6.33 -6.36
N ASN A 249 -13.14 -5.39 -7.27
CA ASN A 249 -14.22 -5.59 -8.24
C ASN A 249 -13.95 -6.84 -9.09
N ASP A 250 -14.94 -7.73 -9.20
CA ASP A 250 -14.89 -8.99 -9.93
C ASP A 250 -15.51 -8.92 -11.34
N ASP A 251 -15.72 -7.71 -11.88
CA ASP A 251 -16.11 -7.51 -13.27
C ASP A 251 -15.09 -8.17 -14.22
N PHE A 252 -15.61 -9.03 -15.10
CA PHE A 252 -14.79 -9.76 -16.06
C PHE A 252 -14.17 -8.81 -17.10
N GLU A 253 -12.84 -8.71 -17.10
CA GLU A 253 -12.04 -8.02 -18.11
C GLU A 253 -11.34 -9.08 -18.99
N PRO A 254 -11.87 -9.37 -20.19
CA PRO A 254 -11.38 -10.46 -21.03
C PRO A 254 -9.93 -10.27 -21.50
N ARG A 255 -9.33 -9.09 -21.32
CA ARG A 255 -7.93 -8.83 -21.66
C ARG A 255 -6.96 -8.92 -20.47
N ALA A 256 -7.47 -9.09 -19.25
CA ALA A 256 -6.65 -9.21 -18.05
C ALA A 256 -6.05 -10.61 -17.92
N PHE A 257 -4.82 -10.67 -17.40
CA PHE A 257 -4.13 -11.94 -17.18
C PHE A 257 -4.74 -12.74 -16.04
N GLY A 258 -5.17 -12.10 -14.95
CA GLY A 258 -5.83 -12.79 -13.84
C GLY A 258 -7.06 -13.60 -14.30
N ASP A 259 -7.98 -12.95 -15.00
CA ASP A 259 -9.18 -13.54 -15.57
C ASP A 259 -8.88 -14.65 -16.58
N ASN A 260 -7.89 -14.44 -17.44
CA ASN A 260 -7.52 -15.44 -18.45
C ASN A 260 -6.78 -16.64 -17.84
N ILE A 261 -5.90 -16.46 -16.85
CA ILE A 261 -5.22 -17.56 -16.16
C ILE A 261 -6.24 -18.38 -15.36
N GLN A 262 -7.24 -17.73 -14.75
CA GLN A 262 -8.41 -18.41 -14.17
C GLN A 262 -9.17 -19.22 -15.23
N LYS A 263 -9.47 -18.61 -16.38
CA LYS A 263 -10.16 -19.26 -17.50
C LYS A 263 -9.38 -20.41 -18.12
N TRP A 264 -8.05 -20.35 -18.11
CA TRP A 264 -7.17 -21.39 -18.62
C TRP A 264 -7.01 -22.58 -17.66
N GLY A 265 -7.60 -22.51 -16.46
CA GLY A 265 -7.71 -23.65 -15.53
C GLY A 265 -6.93 -23.51 -14.23
N THR A 266 -6.22 -22.40 -14.00
CA THR A 266 -5.46 -22.20 -12.76
C THR A 266 -6.35 -21.55 -11.69
N SER A 267 -6.33 -22.06 -10.46
CA SER A 267 -7.03 -21.43 -9.32
C SER A 267 -6.33 -20.13 -8.96
N THR A 268 -6.80 -19.01 -9.50
CA THR A 268 -6.10 -17.73 -9.48
C THR A 268 -6.61 -16.85 -8.35
N ILE A 269 -5.68 -16.27 -7.60
CA ILE A 269 -5.95 -15.36 -6.50
C ILE A 269 -5.23 -14.06 -6.82
N LEU A 270 -5.95 -12.96 -6.79
CA LEU A 270 -5.37 -11.63 -6.89
C LEU A 270 -5.22 -11.04 -5.48
N ILE A 271 -4.07 -10.41 -5.23
CA ILE A 271 -3.79 -9.62 -4.02
C ILE A 271 -3.44 -8.19 -4.47
N GLU A 272 -4.21 -7.20 -4.02
CA GLU A 272 -3.92 -5.78 -4.19
C GLU A 272 -3.35 -5.18 -2.89
N SER A 273 -2.23 -4.48 -3.00
CA SER A 273 -1.59 -3.73 -1.91
C SER A 273 -1.99 -2.26 -1.95
N GLY A 274 -2.90 -1.85 -1.05
CA GLY A 274 -3.46 -0.50 -1.00
C GLY A 274 -2.62 0.48 -0.18
N GLY A 275 -3.27 1.14 0.78
CA GLY A 275 -2.62 2.06 1.70
C GLY A 275 -2.74 1.63 3.17
N TYR A 276 -1.85 2.15 3.99
CA TYR A 276 -1.83 1.97 5.43
C TYR A 276 -1.29 3.27 6.05
N SER A 277 -1.84 3.65 7.20
CA SER A 277 -1.49 4.93 7.82
C SER A 277 0.01 5.00 8.10
N SER A 278 0.65 6.12 7.72
CA SER A 278 2.07 6.39 7.93
C SER A 278 3.03 5.35 7.31
N ASP A 279 2.59 4.57 6.32
CA ASP A 279 3.40 3.53 5.67
C ASP A 279 3.65 3.83 4.18
N ARG A 280 4.24 5.00 3.91
CA ARG A 280 4.46 5.49 2.54
C ARG A 280 5.32 4.54 1.70
N GLU A 281 6.37 3.97 2.31
CA GLU A 281 7.25 2.98 1.68
C GLU A 281 6.70 1.54 1.71
N LYS A 282 5.44 1.37 2.13
CA LYS A 282 4.68 0.12 2.11
C LYS A 282 5.34 -1.05 2.85
N GLN A 283 6.06 -0.76 3.94
CA GLN A 283 6.80 -1.75 4.72
C GLN A 283 5.87 -2.60 5.60
N GLU A 284 4.82 -2.04 6.17
CA GLU A 284 3.79 -2.82 6.87
C GLU A 284 2.94 -3.62 5.87
N ILE A 285 2.60 -3.02 4.73
CA ILE A 285 1.83 -3.72 3.68
C ILE A 285 2.66 -4.87 3.07
N ARG A 286 3.98 -4.71 2.91
CA ARG A 286 4.91 -5.77 2.53
C ARG A 286 4.89 -6.93 3.53
N LYS A 287 4.92 -6.63 4.84
CA LYS A 287 4.77 -7.64 5.91
C LYS A 287 3.43 -8.38 5.81
N LEU A 288 2.32 -7.67 5.58
CA LEU A 288 1.01 -8.29 5.40
C LEU A 288 0.95 -9.17 4.14
N ASN A 289 1.60 -8.78 3.04
CA ASN A 289 1.76 -9.64 1.87
C ASN A 289 2.53 -10.92 2.19
N TYR A 290 3.66 -10.82 2.90
CA TYR A 290 4.44 -11.97 3.37
C TYR A 290 3.56 -12.95 4.17
N VAL A 291 2.82 -12.45 5.16
CA VAL A 291 1.93 -13.27 5.99
C VAL A 291 0.80 -13.88 5.17
N SER A 292 0.16 -13.09 4.31
CA SER A 292 -0.96 -13.53 3.47
C SER A 292 -0.54 -14.64 2.51
N ILE A 293 0.57 -14.46 1.79
CA ILE A 293 1.05 -15.41 0.78
C ILE A 293 1.51 -16.70 1.44
N LEU A 294 2.28 -16.65 2.53
CA LEU A 294 2.72 -17.85 3.24
C LEU A 294 1.56 -18.60 3.89
N SER A 295 0.54 -17.88 4.37
CA SER A 295 -0.69 -18.50 4.87
C SER A 295 -1.47 -19.24 3.76
N ALA A 296 -1.50 -18.66 2.56
CA ALA A 296 -2.10 -19.29 1.39
C ALA A 296 -1.33 -20.56 0.99
N ILE A 297 0.00 -20.47 0.91
CA ILE A 297 0.89 -21.61 0.63
C ILE A 297 0.68 -22.72 1.66
N TYR A 298 0.60 -22.38 2.94
CA TYR A 298 0.35 -23.34 4.02
C TYR A 298 -0.99 -24.05 3.84
N THR A 299 -2.09 -23.32 3.61
CA THR A 299 -3.41 -23.95 3.49
C THR A 299 -3.53 -24.79 2.22
N ILE A 300 -2.87 -24.40 1.12
CA ILE A 300 -2.79 -25.20 -0.11
C ILE A 300 -2.04 -26.51 0.17
N ALA A 301 -0.87 -26.45 0.82
CA ALA A 301 -0.10 -27.64 1.18
C ALA A 301 -0.88 -28.61 2.07
N LYS A 302 -1.66 -28.08 3.03
CA LYS A 302 -2.48 -28.89 3.94
C LYS A 302 -3.79 -29.38 3.31
N GLY A 303 -4.25 -28.74 2.23
CA GLY A 303 -5.57 -28.98 1.65
C GLY A 303 -6.76 -28.55 2.52
N ASN A 304 -6.53 -27.96 3.70
CA ASN A 304 -7.59 -27.64 4.66
C ASN A 304 -8.47 -26.47 4.24
N PHE A 305 -8.12 -25.71 3.20
CA PHE A 305 -9.03 -24.72 2.59
C PHE A 305 -10.28 -25.38 2.02
N MET A 306 -10.23 -26.67 1.65
CA MET A 306 -11.35 -27.36 0.99
C MET A 306 -12.62 -27.38 1.86
N ASP A 307 -12.45 -27.38 3.19
CA ASP A 307 -13.52 -27.41 4.19
C ASP A 307 -14.17 -26.03 4.43
N ILE A 308 -13.63 -24.96 3.84
CA ILE A 308 -14.13 -23.60 4.01
C ILE A 308 -15.39 -23.39 3.14
N SER A 309 -16.41 -22.75 3.71
CA SER A 309 -17.64 -22.38 2.98
C SER A 309 -17.40 -21.21 2.03
N LEU A 310 -17.97 -21.28 0.83
CA LEU A 310 -17.94 -20.19 -0.16
C LEU A 310 -18.72 -18.95 0.32
N GLU A 311 -19.73 -19.13 1.17
CA GLU A 311 -20.54 -18.01 1.66
C GLU A 311 -19.74 -17.01 2.51
N GLU A 312 -18.62 -17.44 3.11
CA GLU A 312 -17.73 -16.56 3.87
C GLU A 312 -17.00 -15.55 2.97
N TYR A 313 -16.81 -15.87 1.68
CA TYR A 313 -16.17 -14.96 0.72
C TYR A 313 -16.99 -13.69 0.51
N GLU A 314 -18.33 -13.82 0.44
CA GLU A 314 -19.25 -12.70 0.25
C GLU A 314 -19.35 -11.78 1.47
N LYS A 315 -18.86 -12.21 2.62
CA LYS A 315 -18.83 -11.39 3.85
C LYS A 315 -17.66 -10.42 3.88
N ILE A 316 -16.65 -10.62 3.02
CA ILE A 316 -15.55 -9.67 2.86
C ILE A 316 -16.13 -8.41 2.17
N PRO A 317 -16.02 -7.22 2.79
CA PRO A 317 -16.59 -6.00 2.22
C PRO A 317 -15.92 -5.68 0.88
N GLN A 318 -16.64 -5.05 -0.05
CA GLN A 318 -16.02 -4.57 -1.28
C GLN A 318 -15.09 -3.38 -1.01
N ASN A 319 -14.26 -3.04 -1.98
CA ASN A 319 -13.54 -1.76 -1.96
C ASN A 319 -14.48 -0.61 -2.34
N ASP A 320 -14.32 0.52 -1.67
CA ASP A 320 -14.89 1.83 -2.02
C ASP A 320 -13.74 2.83 -2.17
N ARG A 321 -13.95 3.96 -2.86
CA ARG A 321 -12.90 4.95 -3.14
C ARG A 321 -13.25 6.30 -2.55
N LYS A 322 -13.20 6.39 -1.22
CA LYS A 322 -13.66 7.56 -0.45
C LYS A 322 -12.64 8.11 0.55
N LEU A 323 -11.37 7.73 0.44
CA LEU A 323 -10.31 8.24 1.30
C LEU A 323 -9.57 9.43 0.69
N PHE A 324 -9.27 10.41 1.54
CA PHE A 324 -8.33 11.50 1.30
C PHE A 324 -7.09 11.38 2.20
N ASP A 325 -5.97 11.99 1.84
CA ASP A 325 -4.82 12.09 2.75
C ASP A 325 -5.16 12.99 3.95
N LEU A 326 -5.77 14.15 3.69
CA LEU A 326 -6.29 15.07 4.68
C LEU A 326 -7.75 15.40 4.36
N LYS A 327 -8.64 15.18 5.32
CA LYS A 327 -10.03 15.65 5.30
C LYS A 327 -10.19 16.73 6.37
N ILE A 328 -10.55 17.93 5.96
CA ILE A 328 -10.94 19.01 6.89
C ILE A 328 -12.46 19.07 6.91
N VAL A 329 -13.07 19.10 8.10
CA VAL A 329 -14.52 19.14 8.24
C VAL A 329 -15.00 20.43 8.90
N GLU A 330 -16.16 20.91 8.46
CA GLU A 330 -16.87 22.06 9.04
C GLU A 330 -16.09 23.39 9.08
N VAL A 331 -15.11 23.60 8.18
CA VAL A 331 -14.37 24.89 8.16
C VAL A 331 -15.25 26.02 7.65
N THR A 332 -15.16 27.20 8.27
CA THR A 332 -15.82 28.41 7.78
C THR A 332 -14.96 29.09 6.72
N TYR A 333 -15.50 29.31 5.52
CA TYR A 333 -14.86 30.03 4.42
C TYR A 333 -15.67 31.26 4.03
N GLU A 334 -15.07 32.44 4.15
CA GLU A 334 -15.68 33.72 3.77
C GLU A 334 -15.49 33.97 2.27
N LEU A 335 -16.59 34.07 1.52
CA LEU A 335 -16.57 34.35 0.09
C LEU A 335 -17.60 35.42 -0.26
N LEU A 336 -17.14 36.52 -0.86
CA LEU A 336 -17.97 37.67 -1.23
C LEU A 336 -18.76 38.25 -0.04
N GLY A 337 -18.14 38.27 1.14
CA GLY A 337 -18.70 38.80 2.39
C GLY A 337 -19.81 37.93 3.00
N LYS A 338 -19.80 36.63 2.70
CA LYS A 338 -20.70 35.64 3.31
C LYS A 338 -19.92 34.42 3.79
N PRO A 339 -20.22 33.89 4.98
CA PRO A 339 -19.64 32.66 5.47
C PRO A 339 -20.30 31.44 4.82
N TYR A 340 -19.49 30.44 4.49
CA TYR A 340 -19.91 29.10 4.08
C TYR A 340 -19.20 28.06 4.94
N ILE A 341 -19.91 27.02 5.36
CA ILE A 341 -19.33 25.87 6.07
C ILE A 341 -19.08 24.79 5.04
N LEU A 342 -17.85 24.26 4.98
CA LEU A 342 -17.42 23.29 3.98
C LEU A 342 -16.60 22.17 4.63
N ASP A 343 -16.71 20.97 4.07
CA ASP A 343 -15.66 19.97 4.17
C ASP A 343 -14.72 20.10 2.95
N ILE A 344 -13.44 19.74 3.13
CA ILE A 344 -12.42 19.78 2.09
C ILE A 344 -11.65 18.45 2.09
N GLY A 345 -11.62 17.77 0.95
CA GLY A 345 -10.86 16.54 0.73
C GLY A 345 -9.59 16.82 -0.06
N ILE A 346 -8.44 16.45 0.49
CA ILE A 346 -7.11 16.77 -0.06
C ILE A 346 -6.29 15.49 -0.27
N ASN A 347 -5.68 15.37 -1.46
CA ASN A 347 -4.72 14.32 -1.76
C ASN A 347 -3.32 14.88 -1.98
N GLN A 348 -2.35 14.19 -1.40
CA GLN A 348 -0.91 14.45 -1.47
C GLN A 348 -0.29 13.67 -2.63
N LEU A 349 -0.50 14.17 -3.85
CA LEU A 349 -0.03 13.52 -5.07
C LEU A 349 1.49 13.60 -5.20
N GLU A 350 2.09 12.51 -5.67
CA GLU A 350 3.53 12.42 -5.89
C GLU A 350 3.91 12.84 -7.32
N VAL A 351 5.06 13.50 -7.43
CA VAL A 351 5.70 13.86 -8.69
C VAL A 351 7.12 13.30 -8.66
N ASP A 352 7.44 12.47 -9.66
CA ASP A 352 8.72 11.77 -9.73
C ASP A 352 9.90 12.74 -9.89
N LEU A 353 10.98 12.46 -9.18
CA LEU A 353 12.29 13.08 -9.42
C LEU A 353 13.05 12.31 -10.51
N GLU A 354 14.07 12.96 -11.09
CA GLU A 354 14.95 12.32 -12.06
C GLU A 354 15.53 11.01 -11.51
N GLY A 355 15.55 9.97 -12.34
CA GLY A 355 15.98 8.63 -11.95
C GLY A 355 14.90 7.77 -11.28
N ASN A 356 13.73 8.33 -10.96
CA ASN A 356 12.52 7.64 -10.47
C ASN A 356 12.68 6.84 -9.17
N ARG A 357 13.76 7.07 -8.40
CA ARG A 357 13.94 6.47 -7.07
C ARG A 357 13.30 7.28 -5.95
N ASP A 358 12.87 8.50 -6.26
CA ASP A 358 12.38 9.45 -5.27
C ASP A 358 11.34 10.40 -5.91
N PHE A 359 10.64 11.17 -5.10
CA PHE A 359 9.52 12.03 -5.49
C PHE A 359 9.38 13.23 -4.57
N TRP A 360 8.59 14.20 -5.00
CA TRP A 360 8.12 15.32 -4.20
C TRP A 360 6.61 15.48 -4.34
N PHE A 361 5.98 16.33 -3.53
CA PHE A 361 4.53 16.41 -3.47
C PHE A 361 3.97 17.59 -4.24
N SER A 362 2.92 17.34 -5.02
CA SER A 362 2.08 18.37 -5.62
C SER A 362 0.62 18.08 -5.32
N SER A 363 0.21 18.40 -4.10
CA SER A 363 -1.11 18.09 -3.56
C SER A 363 -2.23 18.89 -4.23
N ARG A 364 -3.44 18.36 -4.14
CA ARG A 364 -4.64 18.97 -4.74
C ARG A 364 -5.83 18.86 -3.80
N VAL A 365 -6.66 19.91 -3.78
CA VAL A 365 -8.05 19.77 -3.35
C VAL A 365 -8.72 18.85 -4.37
N ILE A 366 -9.26 17.72 -3.92
CA ILE A 366 -9.93 16.75 -4.77
C ILE A 366 -11.42 17.03 -4.82
N ASP A 367 -12.00 17.37 -3.68
CA ASP A 367 -13.43 17.65 -3.54
C ASP A 367 -13.68 18.63 -2.38
N GLN A 368 -14.82 19.32 -2.40
CA GLN A 368 -15.24 20.26 -1.36
C GLN A 368 -16.76 20.39 -1.29
N GLY A 369 -17.30 20.58 -0.09
CA GLY A 369 -18.74 20.67 0.15
C GLY A 369 -19.20 19.70 1.24
N ASP A 370 -20.23 18.91 0.97
CA ASP A 370 -20.68 17.84 1.87
C ASP A 370 -19.87 16.57 1.60
N LEU A 371 -18.91 16.28 2.48
CA LEU A 371 -18.08 15.07 2.43
C LEU A 371 -18.44 14.13 3.59
N SER A 372 -19.66 14.18 4.11
CA SER A 372 -20.11 13.36 5.26
C SER A 372 -20.00 11.85 5.03
N THR A 373 -20.04 11.40 3.77
CA THR A 373 -19.86 9.98 3.40
C THR A 373 -18.42 9.59 3.04
N TYR A 374 -17.48 10.54 3.13
CA TYR A 374 -16.06 10.34 2.81
C TYR A 374 -15.19 10.33 4.07
N TYR A 375 -13.96 9.86 3.93
CA TYR A 375 -13.03 9.61 5.03
C TYR A 375 -11.66 10.24 4.73
N GLY A 376 -10.83 10.39 5.75
CA GLY A 376 -9.45 10.83 5.59
C GLY A 376 -8.51 9.98 6.43
N TYR A 377 -7.29 9.71 5.94
CA TYR A 377 -6.20 9.18 6.75
C TYR A 377 -5.98 10.07 7.98
N THR A 378 -6.01 11.39 7.75
CA THR A 378 -6.17 12.39 8.80
C THR A 378 -7.49 13.12 8.60
N THR A 379 -8.32 13.17 9.65
CA THR A 379 -9.51 14.03 9.68
C THR A 379 -9.30 15.12 10.73
N PHE A 380 -9.45 16.38 10.32
CA PHE A 380 -9.30 17.54 11.19
C PHE A 380 -10.63 18.28 11.30
N ASP A 381 -11.15 18.40 12.52
CA ASP A 381 -12.34 19.20 12.85
C ASP A 381 -11.97 20.68 12.87
N ALA A 382 -12.52 21.43 11.93
CA ALA A 382 -12.29 22.85 11.75
C ALA A 382 -13.54 23.71 12.07
N SER A 383 -14.51 23.17 12.83
CA SER A 383 -15.77 23.85 13.19
C SER A 383 -15.59 25.21 13.88
N GLU A 384 -14.47 25.41 14.58
CA GLU A 384 -14.12 26.66 15.27
C GLU A 384 -13.16 27.56 14.47
N TYR A 385 -12.85 27.20 13.22
CA TYR A 385 -11.81 27.85 12.43
C TYR A 385 -12.36 28.51 11.17
N ASN A 386 -11.79 29.66 10.85
CA ASN A 386 -11.94 30.30 9.55
C ASN A 386 -10.76 29.93 8.65
N LEU A 387 -11.05 29.54 7.41
CA LEU A 387 -10.05 29.41 6.36
C LEU A 387 -9.68 30.79 5.84
N VAL A 388 -8.40 31.14 5.93
CA VAL A 388 -7.86 32.43 5.49
C VAL A 388 -6.77 32.20 4.45
N PRO A 389 -6.78 32.91 3.30
CA PRO A 389 -5.66 32.89 2.35
C PRO A 389 -4.37 33.33 3.03
N GLY A 390 -3.26 32.65 2.74
CA GLY A 390 -1.95 33.12 3.19
C GLY A 390 -1.38 34.22 2.30
N GLU A 391 -0.53 35.06 2.88
CA GLU A 391 0.08 36.21 2.21
C GLU A 391 1.52 35.94 1.76
N VAL A 392 2.08 36.86 0.98
CA VAL A 392 3.48 36.86 0.58
C VAL A 392 4.27 37.73 1.55
N TYR A 393 5.31 37.16 2.16
CA TYR A 393 6.23 37.90 3.03
C TYR A 393 6.86 39.07 2.24
N PRO A 394 6.88 40.30 2.79
CA PRO A 394 7.27 41.49 2.04
C PRO A 394 8.76 41.56 1.67
N GLU A 395 9.65 40.93 2.44
CA GLU A 395 11.07 40.94 2.13
C GLU A 395 11.41 39.93 1.04
N VAL A 396 12.36 40.31 0.19
CA VAL A 396 12.85 39.48 -0.92
C VAL A 396 14.25 39.00 -0.59
N PHE A 397 14.42 37.68 -0.51
CA PHE A 397 15.70 37.04 -0.27
C PHE A 397 16.52 36.93 -1.56
N ASN A 398 17.84 36.95 -1.44
CA ASN A 398 18.72 36.94 -2.61
C ASN A 398 18.88 35.53 -3.17
N GLU A 399 19.08 34.54 -2.31
CA GLU A 399 19.33 33.14 -2.68
C GLU A 399 18.75 32.16 -1.66
N MET A 400 18.67 30.88 -2.02
CA MET A 400 18.05 29.85 -1.17
C MET A 400 18.76 29.66 0.18
N SER A 401 20.08 29.88 0.25
CA SER A 401 20.84 29.75 1.50
C SER A 401 20.52 30.84 2.53
N ASP A 402 19.89 31.95 2.11
CA ASP A 402 19.41 32.97 3.05
C ASP A 402 18.26 32.44 3.94
N LEU A 403 17.63 31.33 3.54
CA LEU A 403 16.47 30.72 4.18
C LEU A 403 16.82 29.61 5.17
N GLU A 404 18.11 29.34 5.43
CA GLU A 404 18.52 28.35 6.41
C GLU A 404 17.83 28.59 7.77
N GLU A 405 17.41 27.50 8.46
CA GLU A 405 16.54 27.53 9.65
C GLU A 405 17.06 28.43 10.79
N ASN A 406 18.37 28.71 10.84
CA ASN A 406 18.97 29.60 11.83
C ASN A 406 18.83 31.10 11.50
N THR A 407 18.33 31.43 10.31
CA THR A 407 18.24 32.79 9.77
C THR A 407 16.79 33.26 9.67
N VAL A 408 15.86 32.36 9.34
CA VAL A 408 14.44 32.67 9.17
C VAL A 408 13.58 31.62 9.89
N ASP A 409 12.79 32.06 10.87
CA ASP A 409 11.82 31.20 11.54
C ASP A 409 10.55 31.06 10.68
N MET A 410 10.51 29.98 9.89
CA MET A 410 9.39 29.69 8.99
C MET A 410 8.06 29.50 9.74
N LYS A 411 8.10 29.00 10.98
CA LYS A 411 6.89 28.79 11.79
C LYS A 411 6.35 30.12 12.28
N GLU A 412 7.23 31.06 12.63
CA GLU A 412 6.83 32.41 12.99
C GLU A 412 6.21 33.15 11.79
N LEU A 413 6.80 33.03 10.59
CA LEU A 413 6.19 33.58 9.37
C LEU A 413 4.76 33.05 9.13
N LEU A 414 4.53 31.74 9.33
CA LEU A 414 3.20 31.15 9.20
C LEU A 414 2.22 31.70 10.26
N LYS A 415 2.67 31.96 11.50
CA LYS A 415 1.85 32.59 12.54
C LYS A 415 1.56 34.06 12.27
N GLU A 416 2.41 34.75 11.52
CA GLU A 416 2.18 36.11 11.04
C GLU A 416 1.26 36.16 9.81
N GLY A 417 1.03 35.01 9.17
CA GLY A 417 0.10 34.86 8.04
C GLY A 417 0.75 34.66 6.69
N TYR A 418 2.08 34.51 6.63
CA TYR A 418 2.81 34.37 5.38
C TYR A 418 3.00 32.91 5.00
N THR A 419 2.45 32.50 3.86
CA THR A 419 2.61 31.15 3.29
C THR A 419 3.48 31.13 2.04
N TYR A 420 3.97 32.30 1.62
CA TYR A 420 4.83 32.50 0.47
C TYR A 420 5.99 33.44 0.78
N ILE A 421 7.17 33.17 0.21
CA ILE A 421 8.34 34.04 0.26
C ILE A 421 8.91 34.26 -1.14
N ARG A 422 9.62 35.36 -1.36
CA ARG A 422 10.27 35.66 -2.65
C ARG A 422 11.78 35.45 -2.58
N VAL A 423 12.31 34.75 -3.58
CA VAL A 423 13.75 34.52 -3.75
C VAL A 423 14.16 34.93 -5.17
N LYS A 424 15.22 35.74 -5.30
CA LYS A 424 15.70 36.22 -6.61
C LYS A 424 16.37 35.11 -7.41
N ASN A 425 17.35 34.45 -6.80
CA ASN A 425 18.18 33.45 -7.44
C ASN A 425 17.78 32.05 -6.96
N ILE A 426 16.72 31.49 -7.56
CA ILE A 426 16.30 30.12 -7.33
C ILE A 426 17.06 29.21 -8.31
N PRO A 427 17.84 28.21 -7.84
CA PRO A 427 18.53 27.26 -8.71
C PRO A 427 17.55 26.62 -9.71
N GLU A 428 17.93 26.45 -10.98
CA GLU A 428 17.01 25.92 -12.02
C GLU A 428 16.53 24.49 -11.71
N ASP A 429 17.36 23.70 -11.05
CA ASP A 429 17.12 22.32 -10.64
C ASP A 429 16.30 22.19 -9.34
N ALA A 430 16.03 23.29 -8.62
CA ALA A 430 15.19 23.25 -7.43
C ALA A 430 13.71 23.05 -7.81
N LEU A 431 13.18 21.84 -7.66
CA LEU A 431 11.80 21.53 -8.07
C LEU A 431 10.74 21.89 -7.01
N PHE A 432 11.13 21.90 -5.74
CA PHE A 432 10.25 22.12 -4.59
C PHE A 432 11.02 22.83 -3.46
N SER A 433 10.27 23.45 -2.55
CA SER A 433 10.82 24.14 -1.39
C SER A 433 11.11 23.13 -0.27
N PRO A 434 12.33 23.15 0.32
CA PRO A 434 12.66 22.28 1.45
C PRO A 434 12.06 22.74 2.79
N TYR A 435 11.35 23.87 2.78
CA TYR A 435 10.77 24.53 3.95
C TYR A 435 9.24 24.39 3.95
N PRO A 436 8.57 24.55 5.10
CA PRO A 436 7.10 24.55 5.20
C PRO A 436 6.45 25.82 4.62
N ILE A 437 6.98 26.37 3.52
CA ILE A 437 6.50 27.59 2.89
C ILE A 437 6.78 27.55 1.39
N HIS A 438 5.89 28.13 0.58
CA HIS A 438 6.08 28.20 -0.87
C HIS A 438 7.08 29.29 -1.25
N ILE A 439 7.84 29.04 -2.31
CA ILE A 439 8.82 29.99 -2.82
C ILE A 439 8.37 30.52 -4.18
N LEU A 440 8.38 31.83 -4.32
CA LEU A 440 8.06 32.55 -5.55
C LEU A 440 9.34 33.16 -6.12
N SER A 441 9.49 33.16 -7.45
CA SER A 441 10.47 34.04 -8.09
C SER A 441 10.13 35.51 -7.84
N GLU A 442 11.12 36.40 -7.94
CA GLU A 442 10.93 37.83 -7.75
C GLU A 442 9.80 38.40 -8.63
N LYS A 443 9.61 37.86 -9.84
CA LYS A 443 8.64 38.37 -10.83
C LYS A 443 7.33 37.59 -10.87
N TYR A 444 7.21 36.48 -10.15
CA TYR A 444 6.00 35.67 -10.17
C TYR A 444 4.84 36.44 -9.51
N GLU A 445 3.75 36.64 -10.24
CA GLU A 445 2.52 37.23 -9.71
C GLU A 445 1.64 36.10 -9.15
N LEU A 446 1.44 36.12 -7.83
CA LEU A 446 0.56 35.15 -7.18
C LEU A 446 -0.89 35.48 -7.56
N PRO A 447 -1.65 34.55 -8.17
CA PRO A 447 -3.05 34.78 -8.47
C PRO A 447 -3.87 34.88 -7.18
N ASP A 448 -5.03 35.52 -7.27
CA ASP A 448 -5.99 35.56 -6.17
C ASP A 448 -6.32 34.14 -5.68
N PHE A 449 -6.41 34.00 -4.35
CA PHE A 449 -6.74 32.73 -3.75
C PHE A 449 -8.15 32.28 -4.16
N ALA A 450 -8.27 31.02 -4.56
CA ALA A 450 -9.54 30.37 -4.85
C ALA A 450 -9.52 28.95 -4.26
N LEU A 451 -10.47 28.66 -3.38
CA LEU A 451 -10.71 27.31 -2.90
C LEU A 451 -11.56 26.57 -3.94
N GLU A 452 -10.91 25.77 -4.78
CA GLU A 452 -11.57 24.93 -5.78
C GLU A 452 -10.81 23.62 -6.03
N ALA A 453 -11.54 22.59 -6.48
CA ALA A 453 -10.97 21.31 -6.87
C ALA A 453 -9.90 21.49 -7.97
N GLY A 454 -8.79 20.77 -7.84
CA GLY A 454 -7.64 20.86 -8.73
C GLY A 454 -6.64 21.97 -8.39
N LYS A 455 -6.89 22.82 -7.38
CA LYS A 455 -5.89 23.77 -6.87
C LYS A 455 -5.00 23.17 -5.79
N ASN A 456 -3.84 23.79 -5.62
CA ASN A 456 -2.94 23.48 -4.52
C ASN A 456 -3.59 23.93 -3.19
N PRO A 457 -3.70 23.06 -2.18
CA PRO A 457 -4.27 23.42 -0.88
C PRO A 457 -3.22 24.13 -0.03
N THR A 458 -3.23 25.46 -0.08
CA THR A 458 -2.38 26.31 0.78
C THR A 458 -3.18 27.45 1.38
N PHE A 459 -3.37 27.43 2.70
CA PHE A 459 -4.17 28.39 3.46
C PHE A 459 -3.90 28.26 4.97
N LEU A 460 -4.42 29.19 5.77
CA LEU A 460 -4.31 29.22 7.22
C LEU A 460 -5.66 28.91 7.86
N LEU A 461 -5.64 28.34 9.06
CA LEU A 461 -6.81 28.13 9.89
C LEU A 461 -6.73 29.06 11.10
N GLN A 462 -7.60 30.07 11.09
CA GLN A 462 -7.65 31.14 12.08
C GLN A 462 -8.72 30.86 13.13
N LYS A 463 -8.36 31.04 14.41
CA LYS A 463 -9.29 31.00 15.55
C LYS A 463 -8.98 32.15 16.49
N ASP A 464 -10.01 32.88 16.90
CA ASP A 464 -9.92 34.04 17.81
C ASP A 464 -8.93 35.13 17.35
N GLY A 465 -8.74 35.28 16.03
CA GLY A 465 -7.82 36.23 15.42
C GLY A 465 -6.40 35.70 15.18
N ASP A 466 -6.04 34.58 15.77
CA ASP A 466 -4.70 33.98 15.63
C ASP A 466 -4.72 32.82 14.61
N TYR A 467 -3.65 32.67 13.83
CA TYR A 467 -3.43 31.47 13.02
C TYR A 467 -2.92 30.33 13.90
N LYS A 468 -3.71 29.27 14.05
CA LYS A 468 -3.36 28.11 14.90
C LYS A 468 -2.80 26.95 14.08
N PHE A 469 -3.24 26.83 12.83
CA PHE A 469 -2.73 25.84 11.89
C PHE A 469 -2.49 26.47 10.53
N ALA A 470 -1.56 25.88 9.78
CA ALA A 470 -1.39 26.12 8.36
C ALA A 470 -1.64 24.81 7.60
N VAL A 471 -2.20 24.92 6.40
CA VAL A 471 -2.16 23.85 5.40
C VAL A 471 -1.24 24.35 4.32
N ILE A 472 -0.12 23.64 4.08
CA ILE A 472 0.86 24.00 3.05
C ILE A 472 0.98 22.82 2.11
N ASN A 473 0.59 22.99 0.84
CA ASN A 473 0.51 21.92 -0.15
C ASN A 473 -0.21 20.67 0.42
N GLY A 474 -1.33 20.87 1.11
CA GLY A 474 -2.12 19.76 1.66
C GLY A 474 -1.55 19.04 2.88
N PHE A 475 -0.50 19.57 3.50
CA PHE A 475 0.01 19.10 4.78
C PHE A 475 -0.46 20.02 5.90
N LEU A 476 -1.13 19.45 6.91
CA LEU A 476 -1.57 20.18 8.09
C LEU A 476 -0.40 20.39 9.05
N ILE A 477 -0.18 21.64 9.45
CA ILE A 477 0.92 22.08 10.31
C ILE A 477 0.32 22.73 11.56
N ASN A 478 0.69 22.21 12.74
CA ASN A 478 0.32 22.81 14.01
C ASN A 478 1.30 23.94 14.38
N LEU A 479 0.79 25.16 14.53
CA LEU A 479 1.59 26.35 14.80
C LEU A 479 1.81 26.62 16.30
N ALA A 480 1.24 25.80 17.20
CA ALA A 480 1.45 25.93 18.63
C ALA A 480 2.92 25.74 19.04
N GLU A 481 3.33 26.42 20.12
CA GLU A 481 4.66 26.20 20.73
C GLU A 481 4.83 24.74 21.15
N GLY A 482 6.01 24.18 20.91
CA GLY A 482 6.31 22.77 21.23
C GLY A 482 5.68 21.72 20.32
N ALA A 483 4.90 22.11 19.29
CA ALA A 483 4.48 21.17 18.25
C ALA A 483 5.70 20.67 17.45
N PRO A 484 5.72 19.39 17.00
CA PRO A 484 6.86 18.82 16.29
C PRO A 484 7.19 19.61 15.02
N GLU A 485 8.46 19.61 14.64
CA GLU A 485 8.89 20.30 13.43
C GLU A 485 8.21 19.71 12.20
N PHE A 486 7.90 20.56 11.21
CA PHE A 486 7.23 20.11 9.98
C PHE A 486 8.04 19.03 9.25
N SER A 487 9.37 19.21 9.21
CA SER A 487 10.30 18.28 8.58
C SER A 487 10.36 16.93 9.28
N GLU A 488 10.12 16.88 10.59
CA GLU A 488 10.02 15.63 11.35
C GLU A 488 8.73 14.87 11.05
N GLN A 489 7.63 15.59 10.82
CA GLN A 489 6.33 14.98 10.54
C GLN A 489 6.20 14.51 9.09
N TRP A 490 6.67 15.32 8.14
CA TRP A 490 6.35 15.12 6.72
C TRP A 490 7.58 15.11 5.82
N GLY A 491 8.78 15.39 6.34
CA GLY A 491 9.98 15.61 5.54
C GLY A 491 10.03 16.99 4.88
N ARG A 492 10.96 17.16 3.94
CA ARG A 492 11.27 18.44 3.27
C ARG A 492 10.78 18.54 1.82
N LYS A 493 9.85 17.70 1.36
CA LYS A 493 9.49 17.62 -0.07
C LYS A 493 8.10 18.12 -0.39
N ASN A 494 7.61 19.02 0.45
CA ASN A 494 6.19 19.24 0.63
C ASN A 494 5.75 20.65 0.26
N ALA A 495 6.60 21.54 -0.25
CA ALA A 495 6.20 22.88 -0.62
C ALA A 495 6.60 23.22 -2.06
N MET A 496 5.83 24.10 -2.70
CA MET A 496 5.96 24.40 -4.12
C MET A 496 7.01 25.51 -4.37
N ILE A 497 7.64 25.45 -5.55
CA ILE A 497 8.39 26.57 -6.14
C ILE A 497 7.61 27.07 -7.36
N TYR A 498 7.34 28.37 -7.42
CA TYR A 498 6.69 29.04 -8.54
C TYR A 498 7.68 30.01 -9.19
N ARG A 499 7.90 29.87 -10.50
CA ARG A 499 8.88 30.66 -11.26
C ARG A 499 8.23 31.65 -12.20
#